data_AF-Q5JE19-F1
#
_entry.id   AF-Q5JE19-F1
#
_cell.length_a   1.000
_cell.length_b   1.000
_cell.length_c   1.000
_cell.angle_alpha   90.00
_cell.angle_beta   90.00
_cell.angle_gamma   90.00
#
_symmetry.space_group_name_H-M   'P 1'
#
loop_
_entity.id
_entity.type
_entity.pdbx_description
1 polymer ?
#
loop_
_entity_poly.entity_id
_entity_poly.type
_entity_poly.pdbx_seq_one_letter_code
_entity_poly.pdbx_strand_id
1 'polypeptide(L)'
;MHELKKLDEKSLLAYWIKGEYDEADMYRELVRRARELGLSESLIETFICLSKESKEHGDTLRKMFLRNYGEEPTPPDIPPIEVAPLLEKFERAEDVFEVLQLAMESELLAKRIYERLAEEEKREELKKVYLSLAAVEGSHYERLKGEFEILKELKEK
;
A
#
# COMPACT_ATOMS: atom_id res chain seq x y z
N MET A 1 -12.90 -7.93 5.06
CA MET A 1 -14.01 -7.17 4.44
C MET A 1 -15.23 -6.96 5.33
N HIS A 2 -15.82 -7.99 5.97
CA HIS A 2 -17.08 -7.82 6.72
C HIS A 2 -16.95 -6.86 7.93
N GLU A 3 -15.75 -6.73 8.51
CA GLU A 3 -15.51 -5.83 9.65
C GLU A 3 -15.32 -4.37 9.23
N LEU A 4 -14.60 -4.10 8.14
CA LEU A 4 -14.42 -2.74 7.61
C LEU A 4 -15.75 -2.06 7.28
N LYS A 5 -16.74 -2.82 6.78
CA LYS A 5 -18.07 -2.29 6.46
C LYS A 5 -18.89 -1.85 7.68
N LYS A 6 -18.52 -2.31 8.88
CA LYS A 6 -19.21 -1.95 10.13
C LYS A 6 -18.66 -0.67 10.74
N LEU A 7 -17.49 -0.22 10.28
CA LEU A 7 -16.84 0.97 10.77
C LEU A 7 -17.58 2.22 10.29
N ASP A 8 -17.63 3.22 11.18
CA ASP A 8 -18.03 4.56 10.77
C ASP A 8 -16.93 5.22 9.93
N GLU A 9 -17.24 6.38 9.35
CA GLU A 9 -16.31 7.14 8.50
C GLU A 9 -15.02 7.52 9.23
N LYS A 10 -15.11 7.84 10.53
CA LYS A 10 -13.97 8.25 11.34
C LYS A 10 -13.03 7.06 11.57
N SER A 11 -13.55 5.92 12.01
CA SER A 11 -12.76 4.70 12.18
C SER A 11 -12.17 4.19 10.87
N LEU A 12 -12.89 4.33 9.75
CA LEU A 12 -12.36 4.02 8.42
C LEU A 12 -11.20 4.93 8.06
N LEU A 13 -11.34 6.24 8.22
CA LEU A 13 -10.27 7.17 7.91
C LEU A 13 -9.03 6.92 8.78
N ALA A 14 -9.22 6.61 10.07
CA ALA A 14 -8.13 6.22 10.96
C ALA A 14 -7.46 4.90 10.52
N TYR A 15 -8.24 3.92 10.06
CA TYR A 15 -7.73 2.67 9.50
C TYR A 15 -6.86 2.92 8.26
N TRP A 16 -7.31 3.75 7.32
CA TRP A 16 -6.55 4.07 6.09
C TRP A 16 -5.26 4.84 6.38
N ILE A 17 -5.31 5.80 7.32
CA ILE A 17 -4.10 6.50 7.77
C ILE A 17 -3.06 5.51 8.29
N LYS A 18 -3.48 4.50 9.07
CA LYS A 18 -2.58 3.45 9.55
C LYS A 18 -2.03 2.61 8.40
N GLY A 19 -2.89 2.20 7.45
CA GLY A 19 -2.49 1.42 6.27
C GLY A 19 -1.38 2.10 5.47
N GLU A 20 -1.54 3.40 5.17
CA GLU A 20 -0.55 4.21 4.46
C GLU A 20 0.81 4.29 5.18
N TYR A 21 0.79 4.42 6.51
CA TYR A 21 2.04 4.43 7.29
C TYR A 21 2.69 3.04 7.37
N ASP A 22 1.90 1.99 7.54
CA ASP A 22 2.40 0.61 7.56
C ASP A 22 3.00 0.24 6.19
N GLU A 23 2.38 0.67 5.09
CA GLU A 23 2.91 0.48 3.74
C GLU A 23 4.21 1.27 3.54
N ALA A 24 4.26 2.51 4.01
CA ALA A 24 5.48 3.31 3.98
C ALA A 24 6.64 2.60 4.72
N ASP A 25 6.35 1.94 5.85
CA ASP A 25 7.32 1.15 6.60
C ASP A 25 7.70 -0.15 5.89
N MET A 26 6.74 -0.86 5.30
CA MET A 26 7.01 -2.02 4.45
C MET A 26 8.00 -1.67 3.33
N TYR A 27 7.79 -0.57 2.61
CA TYR A 27 8.71 -0.14 1.56
C TYR A 27 10.10 0.23 2.09
N ARG A 28 10.22 0.74 3.32
CA ARG A 28 11.54 0.97 3.96
C ARG A 28 12.27 -0.33 4.22
N GLU A 29 11.56 -1.36 4.68
CA GLU A 29 12.12 -2.69 4.86
C GLU A 29 12.53 -3.31 3.51
N LEU A 30 11.75 -3.09 2.46
CA LEU A 30 12.12 -3.51 1.10
C LEU A 30 13.38 -2.82 0.59
N VAL A 31 13.58 -1.53 0.88
CA VAL A 31 14.85 -0.82 0.58
C VAL A 31 16.02 -1.45 1.33
N ARG A 32 15.86 -1.76 2.62
CA ARG A 32 16.91 -2.43 3.41
C ARG A 32 17.26 -3.79 2.80
N ARG A 33 16.25 -4.60 2.51
CA ARG A 33 16.42 -5.94 1.95
C ARG A 33 17.04 -5.90 0.55
N ALA A 34 16.60 -4.95 -0.29
CA ALA A 34 17.15 -4.76 -1.63
C ALA A 34 18.64 -4.42 -1.61
N ARG A 35 19.08 -3.62 -0.64
CA ARG A 35 20.52 -3.34 -0.43
C ARG A 35 21.30 -4.56 0.03
N GLU A 36 20.74 -5.35 0.96
CA GLU A 36 21.38 -6.60 1.45
C GLU A 36 21.57 -7.63 0.32
N LEU A 37 20.62 -7.70 -0.60
CA LEU A 37 20.65 -8.60 -1.76
C LEU A 37 21.42 -8.04 -2.96
N GLY A 38 21.94 -6.81 -2.88
CA GLY A 38 22.69 -6.17 -3.96
C GLY A 38 21.84 -5.87 -5.21
N LEU A 39 20.57 -5.50 -5.02
CA LEU A 39 19.64 -5.21 -6.11
C LEU A 39 19.96 -3.88 -6.80
N SER A 40 19.36 -3.65 -7.96
CA SER A 40 19.63 -2.44 -8.77
C SER A 40 19.24 -1.16 -8.04
N GLU A 41 20.00 -0.09 -8.28
CA GLU A 41 19.69 1.24 -7.75
C GLU A 41 18.31 1.74 -8.19
N SER A 42 17.88 1.46 -9.43
CA SER A 42 16.52 1.80 -9.93
C SER A 42 15.43 1.21 -9.05
N LEU A 43 15.57 -0.07 -8.68
CA LEU A 43 14.58 -0.74 -7.83
C LEU A 43 14.57 -0.15 -6.42
N ILE A 44 15.76 0.12 -5.86
CA ILE A 44 15.89 0.77 -4.56
C ILE A 44 15.24 2.16 -4.58
N GLU A 45 15.48 2.96 -5.62
CA GLU A 45 14.86 4.28 -5.81
C GLU A 45 13.34 4.19 -5.93
N THR A 46 12.83 3.18 -6.64
CA THR A 46 11.38 2.92 -6.74
C THR A 46 10.78 2.65 -5.35
N PHE A 47 11.35 1.77 -4.53
CA PHE A 47 10.86 1.53 -3.17
C PHE A 47 10.99 2.76 -2.26
N ILE A 48 12.05 3.57 -2.40
CA ILE A 48 12.18 4.84 -1.66
C ILE A 48 11.05 5.79 -2.05
N CYS A 49 10.70 5.86 -3.33
CA CYS A 49 9.65 6.74 -3.81
C CYS A 49 8.28 6.31 -3.28
N LEU A 50 7.95 5.02 -3.40
CA LEU A 50 6.70 4.47 -2.88
C LEU A 50 6.58 4.68 -1.36
N SER A 51 7.65 4.43 -0.60
CA SER A 51 7.66 4.73 0.84
C SER A 51 7.37 6.20 1.18
N LYS A 52 7.83 7.13 0.35
CA LYS A 52 7.57 8.57 0.56
C LYS A 52 6.15 8.91 0.17
N GLU A 53 5.66 8.40 -0.96
CA GLU A 53 4.29 8.60 -1.46
C GLU A 53 3.27 8.11 -0.43
N SER A 54 3.35 6.87 0.06
CA SER A 54 2.42 6.35 1.08
C SER A 54 2.50 7.16 2.39
N LYS A 55 3.69 7.58 2.81
CA LYS A 55 3.83 8.47 3.98
C LYS A 55 3.13 9.81 3.75
N GLU A 56 3.29 10.42 2.58
CA GLU A 56 2.68 11.70 2.24
C GLU A 56 1.15 11.61 2.16
N HIS A 57 0.62 10.49 1.67
CA HIS A 57 -0.81 10.18 1.72
C HIS A 57 -1.29 10.06 3.17
N GLY A 58 -0.63 9.26 4.01
CA GLY A 58 -0.93 9.13 5.44
C GLY A 58 -0.92 10.48 6.17
N ASP A 59 0.10 11.31 5.92
CA ASP A 59 0.21 12.67 6.48
C ASP A 59 -0.93 13.59 6.02
N THR A 60 -1.34 13.47 4.76
CA THR A 60 -2.45 14.24 4.18
C THR A 60 -3.78 13.83 4.80
N LEU A 61 -4.07 12.52 4.86
CA LEU A 61 -5.27 11.98 5.49
C LEU A 61 -5.33 12.33 6.97
N ARG A 62 -4.20 12.25 7.70
CA ARG A 62 -4.11 12.63 9.11
C ARG A 62 -4.39 14.11 9.33
N LYS A 63 -3.85 15.00 8.49
CA LYS A 63 -4.18 16.45 8.54
C LYS A 63 -5.66 16.71 8.32
N MET A 64 -6.29 15.99 7.38
CA MET A 64 -7.74 16.07 7.15
C MET A 64 -8.54 15.57 8.36
N PHE A 65 -8.13 14.44 8.95
CA PHE A 65 -8.75 13.87 10.14
C PHE A 65 -8.71 14.86 11.31
N LEU A 66 -7.53 15.41 11.63
CA LEU A 66 -7.36 16.39 12.71
C LEU A 66 -8.21 17.64 12.50
N ARG A 67 -8.30 18.13 11.25
CA ARG A 67 -9.14 19.29 10.92
C ARG A 67 -10.63 19.02 11.13
N ASN A 68 -11.08 17.80 10.82
CA ASN A 68 -12.49 17.43 10.86
C ASN A 68 -12.97 16.98 12.26
N TYR A 69 -12.09 16.36 13.05
CA TYR A 69 -12.47 15.74 14.33
C TYR A 69 -11.79 16.34 15.56
N GLY A 70 -10.70 17.10 15.40
CA GLY A 70 -10.00 17.76 16.51
C GLY A 70 -9.21 16.84 17.43
N GLU A 71 -9.00 15.58 17.05
CA GLU A 71 -8.26 14.58 17.82
C GLU A 71 -7.41 13.69 16.91
N GLU A 72 -6.45 12.97 17.49
CA GLU A 72 -5.62 12.00 16.75
C GLU A 72 -6.44 10.79 16.28
N PRO A 73 -6.13 10.23 15.10
CA PRO A 73 -6.78 9.01 14.63
C PRO A 73 -6.47 7.85 15.57
N THR A 74 -7.51 7.16 16.02
CA THR A 74 -7.38 5.88 16.73
C THR A 74 -7.82 4.77 15.78
N PRO A 75 -6.88 4.08 15.12
CA PRO A 75 -7.21 3.04 14.17
C PRO A 75 -7.86 1.84 14.89
N PRO A 76 -8.83 1.16 14.25
CA PRO A 76 -9.38 -0.07 14.77
C PRO A 76 -8.32 -1.19 14.75
N ASP A 77 -8.51 -2.19 15.61
CA ASP A 77 -7.65 -3.39 15.64
C ASP A 77 -8.02 -4.34 14.50
N ILE A 78 -7.76 -3.90 13.27
CA ILE A 78 -7.94 -4.65 12.03
C ILE A 78 -6.60 -4.58 11.27
N PRO A 79 -6.05 -5.71 10.81
CA PRO A 79 -4.80 -5.71 10.04
C PRO A 79 -4.93 -4.89 8.75
N PRO A 80 -3.92 -4.07 8.39
CA PRO A 80 -3.91 -3.27 7.16
C PRO A 80 -3.97 -4.19 5.94
N ILE A 81 -4.85 -3.90 4.99
CA ILE A 81 -5.04 -4.77 3.81
C ILE A 81 -3.92 -4.64 2.79
N GLU A 82 -3.20 -3.52 2.87
CA GLU A 82 -2.09 -3.11 2.02
C GLU A 82 -0.84 -3.97 2.28
N VAL A 83 -0.67 -4.42 3.54
CA VAL A 83 0.56 -5.06 4.01
C VAL A 83 0.32 -6.46 4.57
N ALA A 84 -0.77 -6.65 5.33
CA ALA A 84 -1.01 -7.90 6.06
C ALA A 84 -1.03 -9.18 5.21
N PRO A 85 -1.56 -9.20 3.97
CA PRO A 85 -1.65 -10.44 3.20
C PRO A 85 -0.30 -11.07 2.82
N LEU A 86 0.81 -10.33 2.87
CA LEU A 86 2.09 -10.77 2.28
C LEU A 86 3.31 -10.63 3.20
N LEU A 87 3.17 -10.08 4.41
CA LEU A 87 4.28 -9.94 5.39
C LEU A 87 5.11 -11.22 5.56
N GLU A 88 4.45 -12.37 5.79
CA GLU A 88 5.16 -13.64 5.97
C GLU A 88 5.89 -14.13 4.72
N LYS A 89 5.39 -13.75 3.53
CA LYS A 89 6.00 -14.15 2.26
C LYS A 89 7.22 -13.28 1.94
N PHE A 90 7.15 -11.98 2.26
CA PHE A 90 8.28 -11.06 2.06
C PHE A 90 9.51 -11.49 2.87
N GLU A 91 9.33 -11.91 4.12
CA GLU A 91 10.43 -12.39 4.96
C GLU A 91 11.15 -13.60 4.38
N ARG A 92 10.45 -14.42 3.60
CA ARG A 92 10.95 -15.66 3.01
C ARG A 92 11.49 -15.49 1.60
N ALA A 93 11.27 -14.33 0.97
CA ALA A 93 11.66 -14.12 -0.41
C ALA A 93 13.18 -14.24 -0.58
N GLU A 94 13.61 -15.15 -1.46
CA GLU A 94 15.03 -15.48 -1.66
C GLU A 94 15.66 -14.71 -2.83
N ASP A 95 14.84 -14.20 -3.76
CA ASP A 95 15.31 -13.43 -4.90
C ASP A 95 14.47 -12.17 -5.20
N VAL A 96 15.03 -11.30 -6.04
CA VAL A 96 14.42 -10.02 -6.43
C VAL A 96 13.10 -10.14 -7.18
N PHE A 97 12.94 -11.19 -8.00
CA PHE A 97 11.70 -11.39 -8.75
C PHE A 97 10.57 -11.74 -7.80
N GLU A 98 10.85 -12.58 -6.80
CA GLU A 98 9.87 -12.92 -5.76
C GLU A 98 9.49 -11.68 -4.93
N VAL A 99 10.47 -10.87 -4.50
CA VAL A 99 10.20 -9.61 -3.78
C VAL A 99 9.31 -8.67 -4.58
N LEU A 100 9.61 -8.47 -5.87
CA LEU A 100 8.81 -7.61 -6.74
C LEU A 100 7.42 -8.18 -7.02
N GLN A 101 7.31 -9.49 -7.23
CA GLN A 101 6.02 -10.15 -7.42
C GLN A 101 5.15 -10.00 -6.19
N LEU A 102 5.71 -10.16 -4.99
CA LEU A 102 4.98 -9.95 -3.75
C LEU A 102 4.54 -8.49 -3.59
N ALA A 103 5.40 -7.52 -3.88
CA ALA A 103 5.01 -6.10 -3.86
C ALA A 103 3.85 -5.82 -4.83
N MET A 104 3.95 -6.30 -6.07
CA MET A 104 2.89 -6.19 -7.07
C MET A 104 1.60 -6.89 -6.65
N GLU A 105 1.68 -8.08 -6.05
CA GLU A 105 0.52 -8.81 -5.54
C GLU A 105 -0.18 -8.04 -4.41
N SER A 106 0.58 -7.36 -3.53
CA SER A 106 0.04 -6.55 -2.44
C SER A 106 -0.80 -5.41 -3.00
N GLU A 107 -0.20 -4.63 -3.89
CA GLU A 107 -0.83 -3.46 -4.53
C GLU A 107 -2.09 -3.86 -5.30
N LEU A 108 -2.01 -4.94 -6.09
CA LEU A 108 -3.14 -5.41 -6.87
C LEU A 108 -4.26 -5.96 -5.98
N LEU A 109 -3.94 -6.60 -4.85
CA LEU A 109 -4.92 -7.08 -3.89
C LEU A 109 -5.60 -5.92 -3.18
N ALA A 110 -4.83 -4.95 -2.67
CA ALA A 110 -5.34 -3.73 -2.04
C ALA A 110 -6.28 -2.99 -3.00
N LYS A 111 -5.83 -2.74 -4.23
CA LYS A 111 -6.65 -2.16 -5.31
C LYS A 111 -7.99 -2.86 -5.47
N ARG A 112 -7.98 -4.19 -5.62
CA ARG A 112 -9.20 -4.98 -5.82
C ARG A 112 -10.14 -4.92 -4.62
N ILE A 113 -9.59 -4.91 -3.40
CA ILE A 113 -10.38 -4.76 -2.19
C ILE A 113 -11.04 -3.39 -2.17
N TYR A 114 -10.32 -2.33 -2.51
CA TYR A 114 -10.87 -0.98 -2.59
C TYR A 114 -11.95 -0.82 -3.65
N GLU A 115 -11.72 -1.33 -4.87
CA GLU A 115 -12.74 -1.35 -5.92
C GLU A 115 -13.99 -2.09 -5.45
N ARG A 116 -13.82 -3.23 -4.77
CA ARG A 116 -14.94 -3.99 -4.22
C ARG A 116 -15.69 -3.25 -3.14
N LEU A 117 -14.99 -2.57 -2.24
CA LEU A 117 -15.59 -1.73 -1.21
C LEU A 117 -16.37 -0.57 -1.84
N ALA A 118 -15.84 0.05 -2.91
CA ALA A 118 -16.52 1.11 -3.65
C ALA A 118 -17.79 0.64 -4.37
N GLU A 119 -17.80 -0.57 -4.93
CA GLU A 119 -18.97 -1.18 -5.57
C GLU A 119 -20.13 -1.41 -4.59
N GLU A 120 -19.79 -1.80 -3.36
CA GLU A 120 -20.76 -2.21 -2.34
C GLU A 120 -21.16 -1.07 -1.39
N GLU A 121 -20.47 0.07 -1.45
CA GLU A 121 -20.72 1.25 -0.61
C GLU A 121 -21.89 2.08 -1.14
N LYS A 122 -22.79 2.47 -0.24
CA LYS A 122 -23.97 3.28 -0.54
C LYS A 122 -23.74 4.77 -0.28
N ARG A 123 -22.76 5.10 0.55
CA ARG A 123 -22.36 6.46 0.90
C ARG A 123 -21.41 7.00 -0.17
N GLU A 124 -21.90 7.94 -0.97
CA GLU A 124 -21.14 8.48 -2.11
C GLU A 124 -19.77 9.05 -1.72
N GLU A 125 -19.66 9.68 -0.55
CA GLU A 125 -18.38 10.24 -0.07
C GLU A 125 -17.35 9.16 0.22
N LEU A 126 -17.73 8.06 0.86
CA LEU A 126 -16.81 6.94 1.11
C LEU A 126 -16.47 6.17 -0.16
N LYS A 127 -17.41 6.06 -1.09
CA LYS A 127 -17.17 5.47 -2.40
C LYS A 127 -16.05 6.21 -3.14
N LYS A 128 -16.06 7.55 -3.12
CA LYS A 128 -14.99 8.37 -3.72
C LYS A 128 -13.64 8.11 -3.06
N VAL A 129 -13.61 7.97 -1.72
CA VAL A 129 -12.39 7.63 -0.98
C VAL A 129 -11.84 6.28 -1.43
N TYR A 130 -12.67 5.24 -1.50
CA TYR A 130 -12.25 3.92 -1.94
C TYR A 130 -11.74 3.91 -3.39
N LEU A 131 -12.40 4.63 -4.30
CA LEU A 131 -11.93 4.76 -5.69
C LEU A 131 -10.60 5.51 -5.79
N SER A 132 -10.39 6.52 -4.93
CA SER A 132 -9.12 7.22 -4.85
C SER A 132 -7.99 6.31 -4.38
N LEU A 133 -8.22 5.51 -3.33
CA LEU A 133 -7.25 4.54 -2.82
C LEU A 133 -6.95 3.47 -3.87
N ALA A 134 -7.97 2.90 -4.52
CA ALA A 134 -7.78 1.96 -5.64
C ALA A 134 -6.93 2.53 -6.79
N ALA A 135 -7.03 3.84 -7.06
CA ALA A 135 -6.22 4.50 -8.08
C ALA A 135 -4.76 4.66 -7.66
N VAL A 136 -4.51 4.96 -6.37
CA VAL A 136 -3.16 5.00 -5.78
C VAL A 136 -2.48 3.64 -5.92
N GLU A 137 -3.10 2.57 -5.44
CA GLU A 137 -2.51 1.22 -5.51
C GLU A 137 -2.30 0.76 -6.96
N GLY A 138 -3.19 1.17 -7.86
CA GLY A 138 -3.02 0.92 -9.30
C GLY A 138 -1.78 1.61 -9.88
N SER A 139 -1.49 2.83 -9.44
CA SER A 139 -0.29 3.57 -9.84
C SER A 139 0.99 2.91 -9.29
N HIS A 140 0.97 2.51 -8.02
CA HIS A 140 2.09 1.78 -7.40
C HIS A 140 2.36 0.46 -8.13
N TYR A 141 1.32 -0.33 -8.41
CA TYR A 141 1.42 -1.57 -9.16
C TYR A 141 2.09 -1.39 -10.53
N GLU A 142 1.66 -0.42 -11.33
CA GLU A 142 2.24 -0.22 -12.67
C GLU A 142 3.71 0.20 -12.60
N ARG A 143 4.11 0.96 -11.57
CA ARG A 143 5.51 1.31 -11.33
C ARG A 143 6.37 0.09 -11.01
N LEU A 144 5.91 -0.76 -10.10
CA LEU A 144 6.60 -2.02 -9.75
C LEU A 144 6.68 -2.98 -10.93
N LYS A 145 5.61 -3.05 -11.72
CA LYS A 145 5.56 -3.87 -12.94
C LYS A 145 6.60 -3.41 -13.96
N GLY A 146 6.81 -2.11 -14.12
CA GLY A 146 7.86 -1.57 -14.98
C GLY A 146 9.26 -2.04 -14.56
N GLU A 147 9.58 -2.01 -13.26
CA GLU A 147 10.85 -2.54 -12.73
C GLU A 147 10.98 -4.05 -12.97
N PHE A 148 9.89 -4.81 -12.78
CA PHE A 148 9.86 -6.25 -13.03
C PHE A 148 10.16 -6.58 -14.50
N GLU A 149 9.54 -5.85 -15.44
CA GLU A 149 9.75 -6.04 -16.88
C GLU A 149 11.20 -5.73 -17.28
N ILE A 150 11.77 -4.63 -16.77
CA ILE A 150 13.19 -4.28 -17.00
C ILE A 150 14.12 -5.39 -16.50
N LEU A 151 13.91 -5.87 -15.28
CA LEU A 151 14.75 -6.94 -14.70
C LEU A 151 14.63 -8.24 -15.49
N LYS A 152 13.42 -8.57 -15.97
CA LYS A 152 13.20 -9.74 -16.81
C LYS A 152 13.98 -9.64 -18.12
N GLU A 153 13.91 -8.50 -18.81
CA GLU A 153 14.66 -8.27 -20.06
C GLU A 153 16.19 -8.33 -19.86
N LEU A 154 16.69 -7.87 -18.71
CA LEU A 154 18.12 -7.94 -18.39
C LEU A 154 18.60 -9.38 -18.13
N LYS A 155 17.75 -10.25 -17.59
CA LYS A 155 18.07 -11.65 -17.31
C LYS A 155 18.01 -12.56 -18.55
N GLU A 156 17.21 -12.17 -19.54
CA GLU A 156 17.05 -12.91 -20.81
C GLU A 156 18.15 -12.57 -21.84
N LYS A 157 19.05 -11.63 -21.54
CA LYS A 157 20.23 -11.26 -22.34
C LYS A 157 21.49 -11.95 -21.83
#